data_AF-A0A938CEK5-F1
#
_entry.id   AF-A0A938CEK5-F1
#
_cell.length_a   1.000
_cell.length_b   1.000
_cell.length_c   1.000
_cell.angle_alpha   90.00
_cell.angle_beta   90.00
_cell.angle_gamma   90.00
#
_symmetry.space_group_name_H-M   'P 1'
#
loop_
_entity.id
_entity.type
_entity.pdbx_description
1 polymer ?
#
loop_
_entity_poly.entity_id
_entity_poly.type
_entity_poly.pdbx_seq_one_letter_code
_entity_poly.pdbx_strand_id
1 'polypeptide(L)'
;MSSRLALIAAVVAITVLYSLPAFAPDPYVLHVLVLACLYVIPAVGLNLMLGYTGLVSLGHMGFAGVGAYVGAILLVDVKHGFWVTLLLATLSAGFAGALVGAICLRFRTHFFMIVTLAFGLLAFSVFNNWDEVTRGAVGFPGIPRPRPIELGGVRYTFGPLPHFYYFVLTAAMLVFALQWLVVRSDFGCTLMAIRQDEKLAQAKGVDVMRYKIA
;
A
#
# COMPACT_ATOMS: atom_id res chain seq x y z
N MET A 1 -25.35 11.81 -7.38
CA MET A 1 -24.92 11.14 -8.62
C MET A 1 -25.50 9.73 -8.63
N SER A 2 -26.29 9.35 -9.63
CA SER A 2 -26.96 8.04 -9.63
C SER A 2 -25.93 6.92 -9.56
N SER A 3 -26.19 5.91 -8.74
CA SER A 3 -25.30 4.74 -8.53
C SER A 3 -24.90 4.07 -9.85
N ARG A 4 -25.77 4.14 -10.87
CA ARG A 4 -25.53 3.65 -12.22
C ARG A 4 -24.46 4.45 -12.97
N LEU A 5 -24.46 5.78 -12.88
CA LEU A 5 -23.43 6.63 -13.53
C LEU A 5 -22.04 6.38 -12.94
N ALA A 6 -21.95 6.20 -11.61
CA ALA A 6 -20.69 5.87 -10.94
C ALA A 6 -20.17 4.49 -11.35
N LEU A 7 -21.06 3.49 -11.48
CA LEU A 7 -20.70 2.16 -11.95
C LEU A 7 -20.18 2.19 -13.39
N ILE A 8 -20.88 2.89 -14.28
CA ILE A 8 -20.48 3.03 -15.69
C ILE A 8 -19.12 3.72 -15.79
N ALA A 9 -18.91 4.82 -15.06
CA ALA A 9 -17.62 5.50 -15.04
C ALA A 9 -16.48 4.60 -14.54
N ALA A 10 -16.72 3.80 -13.49
CA ALA A 10 -15.73 2.85 -12.98
C ALA A 10 -15.39 1.76 -14.01
N VAL A 11 -16.40 1.16 -14.65
CA VAL A 11 -16.19 0.12 -15.69
C VAL A 11 -15.42 0.70 -16.88
N VAL A 12 -15.77 1.91 -17.33
CA VAL A 12 -15.05 2.59 -18.42
C VAL A 12 -13.61 2.86 -18.02
N ALA A 13 -13.36 3.40 -16.83
CA ALA A 13 -12.00 3.67 -16.35
C ALA A 13 -11.15 2.39 -16.29
N ILE A 14 -11.70 1.29 -15.76
CA ILE A 14 -11.03 -0.01 -15.71
C ILE A 14 -10.71 -0.50 -17.13
N THR A 15 -11.68 -0.45 -18.04
CA THR A 15 -11.49 -0.91 -19.43
C THR A 15 -10.41 -0.09 -20.14
N VAL A 16 -10.37 1.22 -19.92
CA VAL A 16 -9.33 2.09 -20.45
C VAL A 16 -7.96 1.69 -19.88
N LEU A 17 -7.83 1.54 -18.57
CA LEU A 17 -6.57 1.14 -17.92
C LEU A 17 -6.03 -0.21 -18.42
N TYR A 18 -6.88 -1.21 -18.63
CA TYR A 18 -6.46 -2.52 -19.16
C TYR A 18 -6.07 -2.49 -20.63
N SER A 19 -6.59 -1.54 -21.40
CA SER A 19 -6.26 -1.41 -22.82
C SER A 19 -5.00 -0.59 -23.08
N LEU A 20 -4.49 0.16 -22.09
CA LEU A 20 -3.28 0.98 -22.23
C LEU A 20 -2.06 0.25 -22.81
N PRO A 21 -1.71 -0.99 -22.40
CA PRO A 21 -0.57 -1.68 -22.98
C PRO A 21 -0.69 -2.01 -24.46
N ALA A 22 -1.91 -2.10 -24.99
CA ALA A 22 -2.13 -2.32 -26.42
C ALA A 22 -1.84 -1.07 -27.26
N PHE A 23 -1.96 0.11 -26.66
CA PHE A 23 -1.74 1.40 -27.34
C PHE A 23 -0.37 2.04 -27.03
N ALA A 24 0.31 1.58 -25.98
CA ALA A 24 1.64 2.05 -25.59
C ALA A 24 2.66 0.89 -25.67
N PRO A 25 3.15 0.54 -26.89
CA PRO A 25 4.14 -0.52 -27.07
C PRO A 25 5.53 -0.13 -26.53
N ASP A 26 5.74 1.16 -26.23
CA ASP A 26 7.00 1.66 -25.70
C ASP A 26 7.28 1.10 -24.27
N PRO A 27 8.39 0.35 -24.08
CA PRO A 27 8.72 -0.25 -22.79
C PRO A 27 8.93 0.76 -21.66
N TYR A 28 9.36 1.97 -21.96
CA TYR A 28 9.55 3.03 -20.97
C TYR A 28 8.19 3.54 -20.48
N VAL A 29 7.22 3.78 -21.37
CA VAL A 29 5.85 4.17 -20.98
C VAL A 29 5.22 3.08 -20.10
N LEU A 30 5.36 1.82 -20.48
CA LEU A 30 4.88 0.70 -19.66
C LEU A 30 5.54 0.65 -18.28
N HIS A 31 6.85 0.90 -18.20
CA HIS A 31 7.56 0.94 -16.93
C HIS A 31 7.05 2.08 -16.03
N VAL A 32 6.86 3.28 -16.59
CA VAL A 32 6.28 4.42 -15.86
C VAL A 32 4.87 4.10 -15.35
N LEU A 33 4.05 3.43 -16.15
CA LEU A 33 2.72 2.98 -15.75
C LEU A 33 2.75 1.94 -14.62
N VAL A 34 3.71 1.02 -14.63
CA VAL A 34 3.95 0.07 -13.53
C VAL A 34 4.31 0.83 -12.26
N LEU A 35 5.24 1.79 -12.33
CA LEU A 35 5.62 2.62 -11.18
C LEU A 35 4.42 3.41 -10.65
N ALA A 36 3.61 4.00 -11.52
CA ALA A 36 2.39 4.70 -11.12
C ALA A 36 1.44 3.77 -10.36
N CYS A 37 1.20 2.55 -10.85
CA CYS A 37 0.35 1.58 -10.15
C CYS A 37 0.95 1.15 -8.80
N LEU A 38 2.27 1.00 -8.70
CA LEU A 38 2.95 0.73 -7.42
C LEU A 38 2.76 1.86 -6.42
N TYR A 39 2.85 3.12 -6.84
CA TYR A 39 2.64 4.28 -5.95
C TYR A 39 1.17 4.52 -5.58
N VAL A 40 0.21 4.05 -6.39
CA VAL A 40 -1.22 4.11 -6.05
C VAL A 40 -1.51 3.31 -4.77
N ILE A 41 -0.86 2.16 -4.56
CA ILE A 41 -1.09 1.31 -3.39
C ILE A 41 -0.86 2.07 -2.06
N PRO A 42 0.32 2.64 -1.78
CA PRO A 42 0.53 3.45 -0.58
C PRO A 42 -0.25 4.77 -0.63
N ALA A 43 -0.54 5.34 -1.80
CA ALA A 43 -1.37 6.55 -1.87
C ALA A 43 -2.82 6.29 -1.39
N VAL A 44 -3.39 5.12 -1.70
CA VAL A 44 -4.68 4.67 -1.18
C VAL A 44 -4.61 4.46 0.34
N GLY A 45 -3.54 3.83 0.85
CA GLY A 45 -3.31 3.72 2.29
C GLY A 45 -3.25 5.08 3.00
N LEU A 46 -2.51 6.04 2.43
CA LEU A 46 -2.42 7.40 2.93
C LEU A 46 -3.76 8.13 2.87
N ASN A 47 -4.53 7.95 1.79
CA ASN A 47 -5.87 8.50 1.65
C ASN A 47 -6.83 7.93 2.72
N LEU A 48 -6.70 6.66 3.09
CA LEU A 48 -7.49 6.10 4.17
C LEU A 48 -7.20 6.81 5.51
N MET A 49 -5.92 7.02 5.84
CA MET A 49 -5.51 7.73 7.05
C MET A 49 -5.94 9.21 7.03
N LEU A 50 -5.54 9.95 6.00
CA LEU A 50 -5.79 11.38 5.91
C LEU A 50 -7.28 11.69 5.69
N GLY A 51 -7.89 10.98 4.75
CA GLY A 51 -9.25 11.22 4.28
C GLY A 51 -10.32 10.72 5.23
N TYR A 52 -10.06 9.72 6.08
CA TYR A 52 -11.10 9.17 6.96
C TYR A 52 -10.79 9.32 8.44
N THR A 53 -9.53 9.28 8.87
CA THR A 53 -9.18 9.45 10.29
C THR A 53 -8.72 10.88 10.62
N GLY A 54 -8.32 11.66 9.62
CA GLY A 54 -7.77 13.01 9.79
C GLY A 54 -6.29 13.01 10.22
N LEU A 55 -5.63 11.84 10.22
CA LEU A 55 -4.22 11.71 10.57
C LEU A 55 -3.34 11.95 9.34
N VAL A 56 -2.45 12.94 9.44
CA VAL A 56 -1.44 13.20 8.41
C VAL A 56 -0.19 12.37 8.74
N SER A 57 0.15 11.40 7.90
CA SER A 57 1.40 10.63 8.00
C SER A 57 2.41 11.11 6.96
N LEU A 58 3.46 11.81 7.38
CA LEU A 58 4.52 12.26 6.47
C LEU A 58 5.57 11.17 6.17
N GLY A 59 5.63 10.13 7.00
CA GLY A 59 6.55 8.99 6.83
C GLY A 59 5.94 7.78 6.13
N HIS A 60 4.83 7.94 5.39
CA HIS A 60 4.06 6.79 4.90
C HIS A 60 4.88 5.82 4.04
N MET A 61 5.77 6.37 3.21
CA MET A 61 6.70 5.58 2.38
C MET A 61 7.73 4.80 3.20
N GLY A 62 8.03 5.22 4.45
CA GLY A 62 8.88 4.45 5.35
C GLY A 62 8.27 3.09 5.69
N PHE A 63 6.97 3.04 5.96
CA PHE A 63 6.26 1.77 6.25
C PHE A 63 6.19 0.88 5.00
N ALA A 64 5.90 1.46 3.85
CA ALA A 64 5.95 0.74 2.57
C ALA A 64 7.36 0.19 2.30
N GLY A 65 8.39 0.95 2.64
CA GLY A 65 9.79 0.54 2.56
C GLY A 65 10.11 -0.66 3.44
N VAL A 66 9.62 -0.71 4.69
CA VAL A 66 9.80 -1.88 5.58
C VAL A 66 9.28 -3.16 4.92
N GLY A 67 8.08 -3.12 4.36
CA GLY A 67 7.51 -4.26 3.62
C GLY A 67 8.34 -4.62 2.38
N ALA A 68 8.76 -3.62 1.61
CA ALA A 68 9.57 -3.81 0.40
C ALA A 68 10.91 -4.50 0.70
N TYR A 69 11.63 -4.06 1.74
CA TYR A 69 12.92 -4.66 2.13
C TYR A 69 12.75 -6.05 2.71
N VAL A 70 11.76 -6.28 3.57
CA VAL A 70 11.44 -7.64 4.05
C VAL A 70 11.12 -8.57 2.88
N GLY A 71 10.33 -8.09 1.92
CA GLY A 71 10.01 -8.84 0.70
C GLY A 71 11.24 -9.15 -0.16
N ALA A 72 12.13 -8.16 -0.34
CA ALA A 72 13.35 -8.31 -1.10
C ALA A 72 14.30 -9.34 -0.48
N ILE A 73 14.53 -9.26 0.84
CA ILE A 73 15.38 -10.19 1.59
C ILE A 73 14.82 -11.62 1.49
N LEU A 74 13.51 -11.80 1.71
CA LEU A 74 12.86 -13.10 1.66
C LEU A 74 12.89 -13.73 0.25
N LEU A 75 12.81 -12.91 -0.80
CA LEU A 75 12.84 -13.39 -2.19
C LEU A 75 14.26 -13.65 -2.71
N VAL A 76 15.22 -12.80 -2.35
CA VAL A 76 16.58 -12.84 -2.90
C VAL A 76 17.48 -13.75 -2.07
N ASP A 77 17.51 -13.56 -0.75
CA ASP A 77 18.45 -14.26 0.13
C ASP A 77 17.88 -15.61 0.57
N VAL A 78 16.62 -15.62 1.05
CA VAL A 78 15.95 -16.83 1.53
C VAL A 78 15.34 -17.66 0.38
N LYS A 79 15.10 -17.03 -0.78
CA LYS A 79 14.46 -17.66 -1.96
C LYS A 79 13.09 -18.28 -1.65
N HIS A 80 12.35 -17.66 -0.73
CA HIS A 80 11.01 -18.09 -0.35
C HIS A 80 10.01 -17.88 -1.50
N GLY A 81 8.92 -18.65 -1.52
CA GLY A 81 7.85 -18.51 -2.51
C GLY A 81 7.18 -17.12 -2.49
N PHE A 82 6.96 -16.54 -3.67
CA PHE A 82 6.44 -15.18 -3.86
C PHE A 82 5.18 -14.85 -3.09
N TRP A 83 4.18 -15.73 -3.10
CA TRP A 83 2.89 -15.48 -2.44
C TRP A 83 3.01 -15.41 -0.91
N VAL A 84 3.83 -16.27 -0.33
CA VAL A 84 4.09 -16.27 1.12
C VAL A 84 4.89 -15.03 1.49
N THR A 85 5.89 -14.67 0.68
CA THR A 85 6.68 -13.45 0.89
C THR A 85 5.81 -12.20 0.82
N LEU A 86 4.87 -12.13 -0.14
CA LEU A 86 3.95 -11.00 -0.25
C LEU A 86 3.13 -10.83 1.03
N LEU A 87 2.61 -11.93 1.59
CA LEU A 87 1.86 -11.89 2.85
C LEU A 87 2.75 -11.44 4.01
N LEU A 88 3.93 -12.02 4.17
CA LEU A 88 4.86 -11.68 5.24
C LEU A 88 5.37 -10.23 5.15
N ALA A 89 5.65 -9.74 3.95
CA ALA A 89 6.01 -8.35 3.69
C ALA A 89 4.86 -7.39 4.03
N THR A 90 3.62 -7.77 3.73
CA THR A 90 2.44 -6.96 4.10
C THR A 90 2.26 -6.93 5.61
N LEU A 91 2.41 -8.08 6.28
CA LEU A 91 2.31 -8.20 7.73
C LEU A 91 3.43 -7.44 8.46
N SER A 92 4.65 -7.44 7.92
CA SER A 92 5.76 -6.69 8.52
C SER A 92 5.57 -5.17 8.42
N ALA A 93 5.07 -4.68 7.28
CA ALA A 93 4.70 -3.28 7.12
C ALA A 93 3.54 -2.90 8.07
N GLY A 94 2.52 -3.74 8.18
CA GLY A 94 1.40 -3.56 9.11
C GLY A 94 1.84 -3.58 10.58
N PHE A 95 2.74 -4.49 10.94
CA PHE A 95 3.32 -4.57 12.29
C PHE A 95 4.13 -3.31 12.63
N ALA A 96 4.99 -2.85 11.72
CA ALA A 96 5.73 -1.60 11.88
C ALA A 96 4.78 -0.40 12.02
N GLY A 97 3.72 -0.35 11.21
CA GLY A 97 2.67 0.65 11.29
C GLY A 97 1.92 0.64 12.63
N ALA A 98 1.53 -0.54 13.12
CA ALA A 98 0.86 -0.71 14.40
C ALA A 98 1.77 -0.33 15.58
N LEU A 99 3.05 -0.71 15.53
CA LEU A 99 4.03 -0.37 16.56
C LEU A 99 4.24 1.15 16.65
N VAL A 100 4.52 1.79 15.52
CA VAL A 100 4.70 3.25 15.47
C VAL A 100 3.38 3.96 15.80
N GLY A 101 2.25 3.49 15.27
CA GLY A 101 0.92 4.01 15.57
C GLY A 101 0.60 3.99 17.06
N ALA A 102 0.85 2.86 17.74
CA ALA A 102 0.61 2.71 19.17
C ALA A 102 1.47 3.66 20.03
N ILE A 103 2.69 3.96 19.59
CA ILE A 103 3.59 4.92 20.26
C ILE A 103 3.11 6.35 19.99
N CYS A 104 2.85 6.70 18.73
CA CYS A 104 2.54 8.06 18.30
C CYS A 104 1.17 8.54 18.77
N LEU A 105 0.17 7.66 18.75
CA LEU A 105 -1.22 8.02 19.07
C LEU A 105 -1.45 8.23 20.58
N ARG A 106 -0.47 7.88 21.43
CA ARG A 106 -0.48 8.28 22.85
C ARG A 106 -0.30 9.78 23.04
N PHE A 107 0.23 10.47 22.03
CA PHE A 107 0.40 11.92 22.02
C PHE A 107 -0.71 12.60 21.20
N ARG A 108 -0.87 13.92 21.36
CA ARG A 108 -1.89 14.69 20.61
C ARG A 108 -1.71 14.48 19.09
N THR A 109 -2.81 14.51 18.34
CA THR A 109 -2.90 14.26 16.89
C THR A 109 -1.83 14.98 16.05
N HIS A 110 -1.43 16.20 16.40
CA HIS A 110 -0.37 16.94 15.68
C HIS A 110 1.04 16.32 15.82
N PHE A 111 1.32 15.65 16.94
CA PHE A 111 2.61 14.96 17.12
C PHE A 111 2.74 13.75 16.20
N PHE A 112 1.63 13.12 15.81
CA PHE A 112 1.65 11.99 14.87
C PHE A 112 2.35 12.34 13.54
N MET A 113 2.09 13.54 13.02
CA MET A 113 2.71 14.03 11.79
C MET A 113 4.23 14.19 11.92
N ILE A 114 4.69 14.77 13.04
CA ILE A 114 6.12 15.02 13.29
C ILE A 114 6.86 13.69 13.52
N VAL A 115 6.28 12.78 14.31
CA VAL A 115 6.92 11.49 14.59
C VAL A 115 6.94 10.61 13.34
N THR A 116 5.88 10.61 12.53
CA THR A 116 5.91 9.88 11.25
C THR A 116 6.95 10.46 10.30
N LEU A 117 7.13 11.79 10.22
CA LEU A 117 8.22 12.39 9.45
C LEU A 117 9.59 11.91 9.94
N ALA A 118 9.83 11.95 11.25
CA ALA A 118 11.08 11.49 11.85
C ALA A 118 11.31 9.99 11.57
N PHE A 119 10.28 9.16 11.70
CA PHE A 119 10.33 7.75 11.32
C PHE A 119 10.68 7.57 9.85
N GLY A 120 10.07 8.33 8.94
CA GLY A 120 10.37 8.26 7.51
C GLY A 120 11.83 8.57 7.20
N LEU A 121 12.40 9.60 7.85
CA LEU A 121 13.81 9.96 7.73
C LEU A 121 14.74 8.89 8.32
N LEU A 122 14.40 8.34 9.50
CA LEU A 122 15.15 7.26 10.11
C LEU A 122 15.12 6.00 9.24
N ALA A 123 13.94 5.61 8.75
CA ALA A 123 13.78 4.48 7.85
C ALA A 123 14.62 4.67 6.57
N PHE A 124 14.55 5.86 5.96
CA PHE A 124 15.38 6.18 4.79
C PHE A 124 16.88 6.07 5.09
N SER A 125 17.33 6.60 6.23
CA SER A 125 18.74 6.51 6.65
C SER A 125 19.16 5.06 6.87
N VAL A 126 18.35 4.28 7.58
CA VAL A 126 18.61 2.86 7.82
C VAL A 126 18.68 2.09 6.50
N PHE A 127 17.73 2.32 5.58
CA PHE A 127 17.71 1.64 4.29
C PHE A 127 18.94 1.95 3.43
N ASN A 128 19.47 3.17 3.48
CA ASN A 128 20.63 3.57 2.68
C ASN A 128 21.98 3.26 3.31
N ASN A 129 22.07 3.18 4.64
CA ASN A 129 23.35 3.01 5.34
C ASN A 129 23.57 1.60 5.91
N TRP A 130 22.53 0.76 5.99
CA TRP A 130 22.65 -0.59 6.55
C TRP A 130 23.10 -1.61 5.50
N ASP A 131 24.33 -1.48 5.02
CA ASP A 131 24.87 -2.27 3.90
C ASP A 131 24.75 -3.78 4.09
N GLU A 132 24.95 -4.29 5.31
CA GLU A 132 24.89 -5.73 5.60
C GLU A 132 23.51 -6.36 5.34
N VAL A 133 22.42 -5.61 5.56
CA VAL A 133 21.05 -6.14 5.50
C VAL A 133 20.29 -5.61 4.29
N THR A 134 20.37 -4.31 4.02
CA THR A 134 19.60 -3.67 2.95
C THR A 134 20.39 -3.53 1.65
N ARG A 135 21.69 -3.85 1.68
CA ARG A 135 22.66 -3.55 0.61
C ARG A 135 22.77 -2.04 0.32
N GLY A 136 22.42 -1.23 1.33
CA GLY A 136 22.52 0.22 1.32
C GLY A 136 21.88 0.87 0.09
N ALA A 137 22.57 1.84 -0.49
CA ALA A 137 22.12 2.57 -1.68
C ALA A 137 22.05 1.71 -2.96
N VAL A 138 22.71 0.54 -3.01
CA VAL A 138 22.67 -0.36 -4.18
C VAL A 138 21.34 -1.11 -4.25
N GLY A 139 20.78 -1.47 -3.10
CA GLY A 139 19.54 -2.22 -2.98
C GLY A 139 19.63 -3.65 -3.55
N PHE A 140 18.47 -4.21 -3.89
CA PHE A 140 18.34 -5.60 -4.33
C PHE A 140 18.10 -5.71 -5.85
N PRO A 141 19.13 -6.01 -6.65
CA PRO A 141 18.95 -6.29 -8.07
C PRO A 141 18.32 -7.68 -8.27
N GLY A 142 17.58 -7.83 -9.37
CA GLY A 142 17.14 -9.14 -9.84
C GLY A 142 16.08 -9.83 -8.97
N ILE A 143 15.22 -9.07 -8.28
CA ILE A 143 14.13 -9.63 -7.47
C ILE A 143 13.27 -10.56 -8.35
N PRO A 144 13.15 -11.86 -7.99
CA PRO A 144 12.43 -12.82 -8.81
C PRO A 144 10.94 -12.48 -8.88
N ARG A 145 10.40 -12.57 -10.10
CA ARG A 145 8.97 -12.40 -10.35
C ARG A 145 8.19 -13.65 -9.93
N PRO A 146 6.87 -13.54 -9.68
CA PRO A 146 6.05 -14.69 -9.38
C PRO A 146 6.20 -15.78 -10.44
N ARG A 147 6.28 -17.04 -10.00
CA ARG A 147 6.35 -18.19 -10.91
C ARG A 147 5.10 -18.24 -11.80
N PRO A 148 5.22 -18.69 -13.06
CA PRO A 148 4.05 -18.82 -13.93
C PRO A 148 2.99 -19.69 -13.27
N ILE A 149 1.74 -19.24 -13.31
CA ILE A 149 0.60 -20.04 -12.84
C ILE A 149 0.00 -20.73 -14.05
N GLU A 150 -0.16 -22.04 -13.96
CA GLU A 150 -0.91 -22.83 -14.94
C GLU A 150 -2.34 -22.97 -14.42
N LEU A 151 -3.28 -22.33 -15.10
CA LEU A 151 -4.70 -22.40 -14.75
C LEU A 151 -5.47 -22.87 -16.00
N GLY A 152 -6.10 -24.05 -15.91
CA GLY A 152 -6.93 -24.59 -17.00
C GLY A 152 -6.22 -24.80 -18.34
N GLY A 153 -4.91 -25.09 -18.33
CA GLY A 153 -4.11 -25.30 -19.55
C GLY A 153 -3.49 -24.02 -20.16
N VAL A 154 -3.76 -22.84 -19.58
CA VAL A 154 -3.13 -21.57 -19.99
C VAL A 154 -2.01 -21.22 -19.01
N ARG A 155 -0.80 -20.98 -19.53
CA ARG A 155 0.39 -20.63 -18.76
C ARG A 155 0.52 -19.12 -18.62
N TYR A 156 0.07 -18.57 -17.49
CA TYR A 156 0.22 -17.15 -17.19
C TYR A 156 1.64 -16.87 -16.71
N THR A 157 2.45 -16.25 -17.58
CA THR A 157 3.86 -15.95 -17.27
C THR A 157 4.01 -14.47 -16.90
N PHE A 158 4.62 -14.17 -15.76
CA PHE A 158 4.84 -12.78 -15.30
C PHE A 158 6.17 -12.16 -15.79
N GLY A 159 6.84 -12.83 -16.74
CA GLY A 159 8.14 -12.43 -17.31
C GLY A 159 8.09 -11.21 -18.24
N PRO A 160 7.16 -11.13 -19.21
CA PRO A 160 7.03 -9.93 -20.05
C PRO A 160 6.54 -8.71 -19.25
N LEU A 161 7.07 -7.52 -19.58
CA LEU A 161 6.67 -6.26 -18.93
C LEU A 161 5.15 -6.00 -18.98
N PRO A 162 4.43 -6.28 -20.09
CA PRO A 162 2.98 -6.12 -20.12
C PRO A 162 2.23 -7.01 -19.11
N HIS A 163 2.68 -8.25 -18.92
CA HIS A 163 2.06 -9.16 -17.96
C HIS A 163 2.29 -8.72 -16.51
N PHE A 164 3.48 -8.15 -16.22
CA PHE A 164 3.75 -7.56 -14.92
C PHE A 164 2.89 -6.31 -14.67
N TYR A 165 2.66 -5.49 -15.70
CA TYR A 165 1.74 -4.36 -15.60
C TYR A 165 0.32 -4.81 -15.20
N TYR A 166 -0.24 -5.83 -15.86
CA TYR A 166 -1.55 -6.36 -15.49
C TYR A 166 -1.60 -6.89 -14.05
N PHE A 167 -0.52 -7.53 -13.60
CA PHE A 167 -0.41 -7.99 -12.21
C PHE A 167 -0.40 -6.84 -11.20
N VAL A 168 0.38 -5.77 -11.44
CA VAL A 168 0.40 -4.62 -10.52
C VAL A 168 -0.90 -3.83 -10.58
N LEU A 169 -1.49 -3.68 -11.78
CA LEU A 169 -2.77 -3.01 -11.96
C LEU A 169 -3.90 -3.74 -11.23
N THR A 170 -3.98 -5.07 -11.34
CA THR A 170 -4.95 -5.89 -10.59
C THR A 170 -4.76 -5.72 -9.09
N ALA A 171 -3.52 -5.74 -8.60
CA ALA A 171 -3.23 -5.52 -7.19
C ALA A 171 -3.66 -4.11 -6.71
N ALA A 172 -3.35 -3.06 -7.47
CA ALA A 172 -3.75 -1.69 -7.15
C ALA A 172 -5.28 -1.52 -7.12
N MET A 173 -5.98 -2.11 -8.11
CA MET A 173 -7.44 -2.12 -8.15
C MET A 173 -8.05 -2.89 -6.97
N LEU A 174 -7.45 -4.01 -6.57
CA LEU A 174 -7.88 -4.78 -5.41
C LEU A 174 -7.72 -3.97 -4.12
N VAL A 175 -6.58 -3.31 -3.93
CA VAL A 175 -6.34 -2.43 -2.78
C VAL A 175 -7.35 -1.27 -2.74
N PHE A 176 -7.64 -0.65 -3.89
CA PHE A 176 -8.66 0.38 -3.99
C PHE A 176 -10.07 -0.14 -3.66
N ALA A 177 -10.43 -1.32 -4.15
CA ALA A 177 -11.71 -1.96 -3.85
C ALA A 177 -11.83 -2.32 -2.36
N LEU A 178 -10.75 -2.80 -1.73
CA LEU A 178 -10.68 -3.03 -0.29
C LEU A 178 -10.89 -1.73 0.49
N GLN A 179 -10.21 -0.65 0.12
CA GLN A 179 -10.42 0.66 0.74
C GLN A 179 -11.88 1.09 0.62
N TRP A 180 -12.48 0.94 -0.56
CA TRP A 180 -13.89 1.29 -0.80
C TRP A 180 -14.86 0.50 0.07
N LEU A 181 -14.60 -0.80 0.28
CA LEU A 181 -15.39 -1.64 1.18
C LEU A 181 -15.24 -1.21 2.64
N VAL A 182 -14.00 -0.97 3.09
CA VAL A 182 -13.70 -0.53 4.46
C VAL A 182 -14.38 0.80 4.78
N VAL A 183 -14.30 1.77 3.86
CA VAL A 183 -14.91 3.09 4.02
C VAL A 183 -16.44 3.02 4.15
N ARG A 184 -17.08 2.10 3.45
CA ARG A 184 -18.54 1.91 3.50
C ARG A 184 -19.02 1.05 4.66
N SER A 185 -18.11 0.41 5.38
CA SER A 185 -18.43 -0.37 6.58
C SER A 185 -18.62 0.54 7.80
N ASP A 186 -19.18 -0.01 8.87
CA ASP A 186 -19.35 0.69 10.16
C ASP A 186 -18.00 1.20 10.72
N PHE A 187 -16.90 0.51 10.40
CA PHE A 187 -15.55 0.94 10.75
C PHE A 187 -15.21 2.28 10.08
N GLY A 188 -15.45 2.41 8.78
CA GLY A 188 -15.24 3.67 8.04
C GLY A 188 -16.10 4.81 8.55
N CYS A 189 -17.37 4.55 8.86
CA CYS A 189 -18.27 5.52 9.48
C CYS A 189 -17.74 6.00 10.85
N THR A 190 -17.21 5.08 11.66
CA THR A 190 -16.61 5.40 12.97
C THR A 190 -15.37 6.27 12.80
N LEU A 191 -14.49 5.94 11.84
CA LEU A 191 -13.31 6.75 11.54
C LEU A 191 -13.70 8.18 11.12
N MET A 192 -14.71 8.32 10.26
CA MET A 192 -15.21 9.64 9.85
C MET A 192 -15.76 10.44 11.03
N ALA A 193 -16.48 9.80 11.96
CA ALA A 193 -16.97 10.45 13.16
C ALA A 193 -15.81 10.94 14.05
N ILE A 194 -14.77 10.13 14.21
CA ILE A 194 -13.53 10.50 14.93
C ILE A 194 -12.86 11.70 14.27
N ARG A 195 -12.80 11.74 12.93
CA ARG A 195 -12.22 12.85 12.16
C ARG A 195 -12.98 14.16 12.37
N GLN A 196 -14.31 14.10 12.52
CA GLN A 196 -15.14 15.30 12.71
C GLN A 196 -14.98 15.89 14.11
N ASP A 197 -15.15 15.08 15.16
CA ASP A 197 -14.93 15.49 16.54
C ASP A 197 -14.55 14.29 17.40
N GLU A 198 -13.25 14.20 17.69
CA GLU A 198 -12.66 13.14 18.51
C GLU A 198 -13.22 13.12 19.95
N LYS A 199 -13.49 14.29 20.55
CA LYS A 199 -14.01 14.36 21.93
C LYS A 199 -15.46 13.90 21.99
N LEU A 200 -16.26 14.28 20.99
CA LEU A 200 -17.66 13.86 20.89
C LEU A 200 -17.76 12.34 20.66
N ALA A 201 -16.91 11.78 19.80
CA ALA A 201 -16.85 10.34 19.57
C ALA A 201 -16.48 9.58 20.86
N GLN A 202 -15.50 10.08 21.63
CA GLN A 202 -15.15 9.51 22.95
C GLN A 202 -16.31 9.58 23.94
N ALA A 203 -17.03 10.70 24.00
CA ALA A 203 -18.20 10.86 24.86
C ALA A 203 -19.35 9.90 24.50
N LYS A 204 -19.42 9.46 23.24
CA LYS A 204 -20.36 8.43 22.76
C LYS A 204 -19.87 6.99 22.98
N GLY A 205 -18.73 6.79 23.65
CA GLY A 205 -18.19 5.48 24.03
C GLY A 205 -17.30 4.83 22.98
N VAL A 206 -16.87 5.56 21.94
CA VAL A 206 -15.93 5.04 20.92
C VAL A 206 -14.50 5.07 21.47
N ASP A 207 -13.83 3.91 21.47
CA ASP A 207 -12.40 3.83 21.79
C ASP A 207 -11.56 4.33 20.60
N VAL A 208 -11.33 5.64 20.57
CA VAL A 208 -10.61 6.31 19.47
C VAL A 208 -9.21 5.75 19.25
N MET A 209 -8.51 5.34 20.30
CA MET A 209 -7.16 4.79 20.18
C MET A 209 -7.19 3.48 19.41
N ARG A 210 -8.10 2.57 19.81
CA ARG A 210 -8.22 1.25 19.17
C ARG A 210 -8.60 1.36 17.69
N TYR A 211 -9.54 2.25 17.35
CA TYR A 211 -9.96 2.46 15.96
C TYR A 211 -8.89 3.11 15.09
N LYS A 212 -8.00 3.95 15.66
CA LYS A 212 -6.89 4.56 14.90
C LYS A 212 -5.71 3.59 14.67
N ILE A 213 -5.59 2.52 15.47
CA ILE A 213 -4.53 1.51 15.35
C ILE A 213 -4.93 0.34 14.45
N ALA A 214 -6.21 -0.06 14.48
CA ALA A 214 -6.76 -1.17 13.69
C ALA A 214 -6.76 -0.88 12.18
#